data_AF-A0A6M3L7H5-F1
#
_entry.id   AF-A0A6M3L7H5-F1
#
_cell.length_a   1.000
_cell.length_b   1.000
_cell.length_c   1.000
_cell.angle_alpha   90.00
_cell.angle_beta   90.00
_cell.angle_gamma   90.00
#
_symmetry.space_group_name_H-M   'P 1'
#
loop_
_entity.id
_entity.type
_entity.pdbx_description
1 polymer ?
#
loop_
_entity_poly.entity_id
_entity_poly.type
_entity_poly.pdbx_seq_one_letter_code
_entity_poly.pdbx_strand_id
1 'polypeptide(L)'
;MEHYYYLHTNGELISKRLSPDPSDFTKKIWRIDTENRSDAWTVILESLALGAHIERIKDLASKWDCTAKDLVEFLVRTPEPTPLLQIGFRMFIEKILEKDFNEWCNWLEATPKGKEPNYSTMP
;
A
#
# COMPACT_ATOMS: atom_id res chain seq x y z
N MET A 1 3.32 11.31 -14.80
CA MET A 1 2.69 12.66 -14.71
C MET A 1 2.38 12.93 -13.25
N GLU A 2 2.63 14.14 -12.74
CA GLU A 2 2.36 14.48 -11.34
C GLU A 2 0.86 14.39 -11.02
N HIS A 3 0.54 13.73 -9.92
CA HIS A 3 -0.83 13.55 -9.43
C HIS A 3 -0.86 13.63 -7.91
N TYR A 4 -1.99 13.98 -7.33
CA TYR A 4 -2.15 14.15 -5.89
C TYR A 4 -3.24 13.22 -5.36
N TYR A 5 -2.96 12.64 -4.20
CA TYR A 5 -3.93 11.96 -3.37
C TYR A 5 -4.03 12.68 -2.05
N TYR A 6 -5.22 12.82 -1.50
CA TYR A 6 -5.39 13.40 -0.18
C TYR A 6 -6.47 12.64 0.59
N LEU A 7 -6.15 12.32 1.83
CA LEU A 7 -7.00 11.55 2.73
C LEU A 7 -7.68 12.50 3.70
N HIS A 8 -8.99 12.35 3.82
CA HIS A 8 -9.79 13.06 4.80
C HIS A 8 -9.93 12.29 6.13
N THR A 9 -10.30 13.00 7.19
CA THR A 9 -10.53 12.43 8.52
C THR A 9 -11.61 11.37 8.52
N ASN A 10 -12.61 11.48 7.64
CA ASN A 10 -13.69 10.52 7.43
C ASN A 10 -13.27 9.23 6.69
N GLY A 11 -12.03 9.14 6.17
CA GLY A 11 -11.53 7.99 5.43
C GLY A 11 -11.65 8.10 3.90
N GLU A 12 -12.18 9.21 3.38
CA GLU A 12 -12.23 9.44 1.93
C GLU A 12 -10.84 9.73 1.37
N LEU A 13 -10.42 8.92 0.40
CA LEU A 13 -9.17 9.10 -0.36
C LEU A 13 -9.47 9.63 -1.75
N ILE A 14 -9.20 10.92 -1.95
CA ILE A 14 -9.58 11.66 -3.14
C ILE A 14 -8.36 11.90 -4.02
N SER A 15 -8.58 11.90 -5.33
CA SER A 15 -7.57 11.98 -6.38
C SER A 15 -7.70 13.30 -7.15
N LYS A 16 -6.61 14.07 -7.28
CA LYS A 16 -6.59 15.37 -7.98
C LYS A 16 -5.35 15.52 -8.86
N ARG A 17 -5.49 16.22 -9.98
CA ARG A 17 -4.35 16.56 -10.87
C ARG A 17 -3.53 17.75 -10.38
N LEU A 18 -4.17 18.64 -9.63
CA LEU A 18 -3.53 19.82 -9.04
C LEU A 18 -3.37 19.62 -7.55
N SER A 19 -2.33 20.26 -6.97
CA SER A 19 -2.11 20.25 -5.53
C SER A 19 -3.37 20.75 -4.81
N PRO A 20 -3.95 19.96 -3.90
CA PRO A 20 -5.06 20.43 -3.07
C PRO A 20 -4.57 21.37 -1.98
N ASP A 21 -5.36 22.40 -1.67
CA ASP A 21 -5.17 23.14 -0.43
C ASP A 21 -5.54 22.24 0.76
N PRO A 22 -4.69 22.13 1.79
CA PRO A 22 -5.03 21.39 2.99
C PRO A 22 -6.20 22.08 3.71
N SER A 23 -7.10 21.27 4.27
CA SER A 23 -8.20 21.72 5.12
C SER A 23 -8.08 21.09 6.50
N ASP A 24 -8.88 21.54 7.46
CA ASP A 24 -8.94 20.94 8.81
C ASP A 24 -9.36 19.46 8.79
N PHE A 25 -9.99 19.01 7.71
CA PHE A 25 -10.37 17.63 7.50
C PHE A 25 -9.28 16.80 6.82
N THR A 26 -8.16 17.39 6.40
CA THR A 26 -7.10 16.70 5.68
C THR A 26 -6.15 16.00 6.65
N LYS A 27 -6.06 14.67 6.59
CA LYS A 27 -5.09 13.86 7.34
C LYS A 27 -3.70 13.89 6.70
N LYS A 28 -3.64 13.69 5.38
CA LYS A 28 -2.38 13.63 4.64
C LYS A 28 -2.62 13.90 3.16
N ILE A 29 -1.63 14.49 2.50
CA ILE A 29 -1.55 14.69 1.06
C ILE A 29 -0.31 13.97 0.57
N TRP A 30 -0.45 13.18 -0.49
CA TRP A 30 0.64 12.57 -1.23
C TRP A 30 0.71 13.23 -2.60
N ARG A 31 1.91 13.70 -2.96
CA ARG A 31 2.26 13.93 -4.37
C ARG A 31 2.87 12.64 -4.89
N ILE A 32 2.35 12.16 -6.00
CA ILE A 32 2.86 10.94 -6.65
C ILE A 32 3.23 11.22 -8.09
N ASP A 33 4.20 10.47 -8.59
CA ASP A 33 4.33 10.21 -10.00
C ASP A 33 3.65 8.89 -10.35
N THR A 34 2.70 8.93 -11.30
CA THR A 34 1.94 7.74 -11.71
C THR A 34 2.79 6.65 -12.36
N GLU A 35 4.02 6.99 -12.78
CA GLU A 35 4.98 6.04 -13.35
C GLU A 35 5.91 5.44 -12.28
N ASN A 36 5.89 5.99 -11.06
CA ASN A 36 6.71 5.52 -9.95
C ASN A 36 5.92 4.51 -9.10
N ARG A 37 6.36 3.25 -9.15
CA ARG A 37 5.72 2.15 -8.39
C ARG A 37 5.79 2.32 -6.88
N SER A 38 6.86 2.93 -6.38
CA SER A 38 7.03 3.18 -4.95
C SER A 38 5.99 4.16 -4.42
N ASP A 39 5.63 5.17 -5.21
CA ASP A 39 4.63 6.17 -4.83
C ASP A 39 3.23 5.54 -4.74
N ALA A 40 2.91 4.62 -5.67
CA ALA A 40 1.64 3.89 -5.66
C ALA A 40 1.48 3.06 -4.36
N TRP A 41 2.49 2.27 -4.00
CA TRP A 41 2.49 1.50 -2.76
C TRP A 41 2.48 2.37 -1.51
N THR A 42 3.23 3.47 -1.52
CA THR A 42 3.23 4.42 -0.40
C THR A 42 1.83 4.97 -0.15
N VAL A 43 1.11 5.39 -1.20
CA VAL A 43 -0.28 5.85 -1.06
C VAL A 43 -1.18 4.75 -0.52
N ILE A 44 -1.14 3.55 -1.10
CA ILE A 44 -2.00 2.43 -0.67
C ILE A 44 -1.78 2.10 0.80
N LEU A 45 -0.53 1.85 1.20
CA LEU A 45 -0.22 1.36 2.54
C LEU A 45 -0.42 2.45 3.60
N GLU A 46 0.10 3.66 3.37
CA GLU A 46 -0.06 4.72 4.37
C GLU A 46 -1.52 5.19 4.48
N SER A 47 -2.28 5.23 3.38
CA SER A 47 -3.69 5.62 3.47
C SER A 47 -4.52 4.57 4.22
N LEU A 48 -4.25 3.26 4.04
CA LEU A 48 -4.82 2.20 4.86
C LEU A 48 -4.52 2.42 6.34
N ALA A 49 -3.24 2.62 6.68
CA ALA A 49 -2.81 2.84 8.07
C ALA A 49 -3.47 4.07 8.71
N LEU A 50 -3.78 5.09 7.90
CA LEU A 50 -4.45 6.31 8.34
C LEU A 50 -5.99 6.21 8.33
N GLY A 51 -6.54 5.04 8.00
CA GLY A 51 -7.98 4.74 8.07
C GLY A 51 -8.76 5.10 6.81
N ALA A 52 -8.14 5.01 5.62
CA ALA A 52 -8.87 5.06 4.36
C ALA A 52 -9.87 3.90 4.26
N HIS A 53 -10.98 4.14 3.56
CA HIS A 53 -11.98 3.09 3.32
C HIS A 53 -11.40 1.92 2.52
N ILE A 54 -11.60 0.70 3.02
CA ILE A 54 -11.07 -0.54 2.43
C ILE A 54 -11.49 -0.68 0.97
N GLU A 55 -12.76 -0.47 0.64
CA GLU A 55 -13.27 -0.56 -0.74
C GLU A 55 -12.54 0.39 -1.68
N ARG A 56 -12.26 1.61 -1.22
CA ARG A 56 -11.52 2.60 -2.01
C ARG A 56 -10.09 2.13 -2.30
N ILE A 57 -9.46 1.44 -1.35
CA ILE A 57 -8.12 0.89 -1.52
C ILE A 57 -8.15 -0.35 -2.41
N LYS A 58 -9.15 -1.23 -2.29
CA LYS A 58 -9.35 -2.37 -3.20
C LYS A 58 -9.47 -1.90 -4.65
N ASP A 59 -10.30 -0.87 -4.90
CA ASP A 59 -10.44 -0.26 -6.22
C ASP A 59 -9.11 0.31 -6.74
N LEU A 60 -8.37 1.02 -5.89
CA LEU A 60 -7.12 1.66 -6.28
C LEU A 60 -6.02 0.64 -6.55
N ALA A 61 -5.90 -0.38 -5.70
CA ALA A 61 -4.96 -1.48 -5.87
C ALA A 61 -5.26 -2.26 -7.15
N SER A 62 -6.53 -2.54 -7.45
CA SER A 62 -6.91 -3.18 -8.71
C SER A 62 -6.58 -2.30 -9.92
N LYS A 63 -6.93 -1.00 -9.87
CA LYS A 63 -6.66 -0.06 -10.96
C LYS A 63 -5.17 0.09 -11.27
N TRP A 64 -4.32 -0.03 -10.25
CA TRP A 64 -2.87 0.07 -10.37
C TRP A 64 -2.18 -1.28 -10.48
N ASP A 65 -2.92 -2.39 -10.55
CA ASP A 65 -2.34 -3.74 -10.60
C ASP A 65 -1.37 -4.03 -9.43
N CYS A 66 -1.69 -3.52 -8.23
CA CYS A 66 -0.93 -3.73 -7.01
C CYS A 66 -1.17 -5.13 -6.47
N THR A 67 -0.39 -6.08 -6.99
CA THR A 67 -0.49 -7.50 -6.65
C THR A 67 0.33 -7.87 -5.42
N ALA A 68 0.05 -9.04 -4.86
CA ALA A 68 0.87 -9.66 -3.83
C ALA A 68 2.36 -9.79 -4.20
N LYS A 69 2.65 -10.18 -5.45
CA LYS A 69 4.01 -10.29 -5.95
C LYS A 69 4.72 -8.94 -5.94
N ASP A 70 4.04 -7.93 -6.47
CA ASP A 70 4.55 -6.56 -6.54
C ASP A 70 4.76 -5.94 -5.15
N LEU A 71 3.92 -6.29 -4.17
CA LEU A 71 4.13 -5.91 -2.77
C LEU A 71 5.45 -6.48 -2.21
N VAL A 72 5.76 -7.74 -2.50
CA VAL A 72 7.03 -8.35 -2.07
C VAL A 72 8.22 -7.62 -2.71
N GLU A 73 8.15 -7.28 -3.99
CA GLU A 73 9.18 -6.52 -4.68
C GLU A 73 9.38 -5.12 -4.06
N PHE A 74 8.28 -4.44 -3.70
CA PHE A 74 8.32 -3.16 -3.01
C PHE A 74 9.00 -3.25 -1.63
N LEU A 75 8.69 -4.28 -0.84
CA LEU A 75 9.29 -4.49 0.48
C LEU A 75 10.79 -4.78 0.40
N VAL A 76 11.24 -5.59 -0.56
CA VAL A 76 12.68 -5.86 -0.76
C VAL A 76 13.46 -4.58 -1.07
N ARG A 77 12.85 -3.64 -1.79
CA ARG A 77 13.45 -2.34 -2.13
C ARG A 77 13.33 -1.30 -1.01
N THR A 78 12.58 -1.60 0.05
CA THR A 78 12.30 -0.70 1.18
C THR A 78 12.81 -1.34 2.48
N PRO A 79 14.13 -1.37 2.72
CA PRO A 79 14.72 -2.10 3.84
C PRO A 79 14.30 -1.54 5.22
N GLU A 80 13.93 -0.27 5.28
CA GLU A 80 13.51 0.42 6.51
C GLU A 80 12.13 1.05 6.32
N PRO A 81 11.04 0.25 6.34
CA PRO A 81 9.70 0.78 6.17
C PRO A 81 9.31 1.62 7.39
N THR A 82 8.67 2.77 7.13
CA THR A 82 8.14 3.63 8.19
C THR A 82 7.08 2.90 9.01
N PRO A 83 6.76 3.34 10.24
CA PRO A 83 5.70 2.74 11.04
C PRO A 83 4.34 2.69 10.33
N LEU A 84 4.01 3.74 9.54
CA LEU A 84 2.79 3.76 8.73
C LEU A 84 2.80 2.68 7.64
N LEU A 85 3.93 2.50 6.96
CA LEU A 85 4.06 1.43 5.96
C LEU A 85 3.94 0.05 6.59
N GLN A 86 4.49 -0.17 7.79
CA GLN A 86 4.36 -1.45 8.50
C GLN A 86 2.91 -1.76 8.88
N ILE A 87 2.19 -0.78 9.44
CA ILE A 87 0.77 -0.91 9.77
C ILE A 87 -0.04 -1.17 8.49
N GLY A 88 0.21 -0.37 7.45
CA GLY A 88 -0.44 -0.47 6.15
C GLY A 88 -0.21 -1.82 5.50
N PHE A 89 1.02 -2.34 5.54
CA PHE A 89 1.38 -3.66 5.02
C PHE A 89 0.55 -4.75 5.69
N ARG A 90 0.52 -4.77 7.01
CA ARG A 90 -0.30 -5.74 7.76
C ARG A 90 -1.78 -5.64 7.37
N MET A 91 -2.33 -4.43 7.35
CA MET A 91 -3.71 -4.21 6.96
C MET A 91 -3.98 -4.63 5.51
N PHE A 92 -3.04 -4.44 4.60
CA PHE A 92 -3.18 -4.86 3.22
C PHE A 92 -3.30 -6.38 3.11
N ILE A 93 -2.42 -7.13 3.79
CA ILE A 93 -2.50 -8.60 3.83
C ILE A 93 -3.84 -9.06 4.43
N GLU A 94 -4.22 -8.53 5.59
CA GLU A 94 -5.40 -9.00 6.32
C GLU A 94 -6.73 -8.54 5.72
N LYS A 95 -6.80 -7.34 5.12
CA LYS A 95 -8.06 -6.70 4.70
C LYS A 95 -8.24 -6.61 3.20
N ILE A 96 -7.14 -6.60 2.43
CA ILE A 96 -7.20 -6.49 0.97
C ILE A 96 -6.99 -7.86 0.33
N LEU A 97 -5.94 -8.58 0.76
CA LEU A 97 -5.69 -9.95 0.28
C LEU A 97 -6.47 -11.01 1.05
N GLU A 98 -7.06 -10.62 2.20
CA GLU A 98 -7.86 -11.48 3.06
C GLU A 98 -7.10 -12.74 3.51
N LYS A 99 -5.81 -12.57 3.84
CA LYS A 99 -4.89 -13.62 4.31
C LYS A 99 -4.50 -13.41 5.77
N ASP A 100 -4.06 -14.49 6.42
CA ASP A 100 -3.44 -14.37 7.74
C ASP A 100 -2.04 -13.76 7.61
N PHE A 101 -1.78 -12.72 8.41
CA PHE A 101 -0.51 -12.00 8.36
C PHE A 101 0.68 -12.86 8.82
N ASN A 102 0.49 -13.71 9.83
CA ASN A 102 1.58 -14.52 10.36
C ASN A 102 1.92 -15.65 9.38
N GLU A 103 0.91 -16.30 8.78
CA GLU A 103 1.12 -17.29 7.72
C GLU A 103 1.87 -16.67 6.54
N TRP A 104 1.52 -15.43 6.15
CA TRP A 104 2.22 -14.70 5.10
C TRP A 104 3.69 -14.43 5.43
N CYS A 105 3.98 -13.92 6.63
CA CYS A 105 5.36 -13.68 7.07
C CYS A 105 6.15 -14.99 7.14
N ASN A 106 5.57 -16.05 7.69
CA ASN A 106 6.20 -17.38 7.74
C ASN A 106 6.53 -17.91 6.33
N TRP A 107 5.62 -17.73 5.37
CA TRP A 107 5.85 -18.09 3.96
C TRP A 107 7.01 -17.30 3.35
N LEU A 108 7.07 -15.98 3.59
CA LEU A 108 8.18 -15.14 3.13
C LEU A 108 9.51 -15.56 3.76
N GLU A 109 9.55 -15.78 5.08
CA GLU A 109 10.75 -16.17 5.82
C GLU A 109 11.26 -17.56 5.44
N ALA A 110 10.38 -18.46 5.02
CA ALA A 110 10.75 -19.78 4.49
C ALA A 110 11.48 -19.70 3.15
N THR A 111 11.46 -18.55 2.46
CA THR A 111 12.16 -18.36 1.20
C THR A 111 13.67 -18.31 1.43
N PRO A 112 14.47 -19.18 0.78
CA PRO A 112 15.92 -19.15 0.92
C PRO A 112 16.50 -17.80 0.49
N LYS A 113 17.49 -17.28 1.24
CA LYS A 113 18.16 -16.03 0.90
C LYS A 113 18.70 -16.06 -0.53
N GLY A 114 18.40 -15.01 -1.30
CA GLY A 114 18.80 -14.90 -2.71
C GLY A 114 17.96 -15.71 -3.69
N LYS A 115 16.83 -16.27 -3.24
CA LYS A 115 15.81 -16.90 -4.10
C LYS A 115 14.51 -16.11 -4.06
N GLU A 116 13.74 -16.20 -5.14
CA GLU A 116 12.38 -15.67 -5.17
C GLU A 116 11.44 -16.58 -4.37
N PRO A 117 10.43 -16.02 -3.67
CA PRO A 117 9.42 -16.82 -2.99
C PRO A 117 8.62 -17.69 -3.95
N ASN A 118 8.19 -18.86 -3.48
CA ASN A 118 7.28 -19.69 -4.25
C ASN A 118 5.84 -19.15 -4.16
N TYR A 119 5.44 -18.34 -5.15
CA TYR A 119 4.10 -17.77 -5.22
C TYR A 119 2.98 -18.80 -5.37
N SER A 120 3.28 -20.05 -5.78
CA SER A 120 2.25 -21.10 -5.87
C SER A 120 1.85 -21.65 -4.49
N THR A 121 2.65 -21.38 -3.45
CA THR A 121 2.38 -21.80 -2.07
C THR A 121 2.08 -20.61 -1.17
N MET A 122 1.80 -19.45 -1.78
CA MET A 122 1.42 -18.25 -1.06
C MET A 122 0.06 -18.49 -0.37
N PRO A 123 -0.07 -18.18 0.93
CA PRO A 123 -1.28 -18.47 1.70
C PRO A 123 -2.50 -17.72 1.16
#